data_AF-A0A7C6K450-F1
#
_entry.id   AF-A0A7C6K450-F1
#
_cell.length_a   1.000
_cell.length_b   1.000
_cell.length_c   1.000
_cell.angle_alpha   90.00
_cell.angle_beta   90.00
_cell.angle_gamma   90.00
#
_symmetry.space_group_name_H-M   'P 1'
#
loop_
_entity.id
_entity.type
_entity.pdbx_description
1 polymer ?
#
loop_
_entity_poly.entity_id
_entity_poly.type
_entity_poly.pdbx_seq_one_letter_code
_entity_poly.pdbx_strand_id
1 'polypeptide(L)' 'MLKLIKDLLDQHNIPYIIKDRESGGYMKIYSGFSIYGTDILVEKLLLKKAKDILDEFTSK' A
#
# COMPACT_ATOMS: atom_id res chain seq x y z
N MET A 1 -0.85 8.98 3.16
CA MET A 1 -0.27 7.70 3.64
C MET A 1 0.07 6.76 2.48
N LEU A 2 -0.91 6.31 1.67
CA LEU A 2 -0.69 5.28 0.65
C LEU A 2 0.43 5.58 -0.37
N LYS A 3 0.52 6.82 -0.84
CA LYS A 3 1.55 7.25 -1.80
C LYS A 3 2.97 7.10 -1.25
N LEU A 4 3.16 7.35 0.05
CA LEU A 4 4.46 7.26 0.71
C LEU A 4 4.92 5.81 0.85
N ILE A 5 4.01 4.89 1.19
CA ILE A 5 4.32 3.45 1.25
C ILE A 5 4.69 2.91 -0.14
N LYS A 6 3.97 3.33 -1.19
CA LYS A 6 4.28 2.95 -2.58
C LYS A 6 5.67 3.42 -3.00
N ASP A 7 5.98 4.69 -2.75
CA ASP A 7 7.28 5.30 -3.08
C ASP A 7 8.43 4.54 -2.41
N LEU A 8 8.26 4.21 -1.12
CA LEU A 8 9.24 3.46 -0.34
C LEU A 8 9.47 2.05 -0.89
N LEU A 9 8.40 1.34 -1.26
CA LEU A 9 8.51 0.02 -1.88
C LEU A 9 9.18 0.08 -3.27
N ASP A 10 8.88 1.12 -4.05
CA ASP A 10 9.45 1.34 -5.39
C ASP A 10 10.95 1.63 -5.33
N GLN A 11 11.38 2.52 -4.42
CA GLN A 11 12.80 2.79 -4.16
C GLN A 11 13.59 1.53 -3.80
N HIS A 12 12.98 0.62 -3.05
CA HIS A 12 13.61 -0.65 -2.65
C HIS A 12 13.40 -1.80 -3.65
N ASN A 13 12.81 -1.52 -4.82
CA ASN A 13 12.47 -2.50 -5.87
C ASN A 13 11.67 -3.69 -5.34
N ILE A 14 10.71 -3.42 -4.44
CA ILE A 14 9.85 -4.45 -3.84
C ILE A 14 8.55 -4.52 -4.66
N PRO A 15 8.31 -5.58 -5.45
CA PRO A 15 7.03 -5.77 -6.11
C PRO A 15 5.89 -5.84 -5.10
N TYR A 16 4.83 -5.10 -5.38
CA TYR A 16 3.64 -5.04 -4.56
C TYR A 16 2.37 -5.04 -5.41
N ILE A 17 1.29 -5.54 -4.82
CA ILE A 17 -0.06 -5.54 -5.40
C ILE A 17 -0.93 -4.66 -4.53
N ILE A 18 -1.64 -3.75 -5.16
CA ILE A 18 -2.62 -2.89 -4.49
C ILE A 18 -3.97 -3.57 -4.64
N LYS A 19 -4.61 -3.84 -3.50
CA LYS A 19 -5.99 -4.32 -3.45
C LYS A 19 -6.83 -3.25 -2.77
N ASP A 20 -7.48 -2.43 -3.58
CA ASP A 20 -8.51 -1.53 -3.07
C ASP A 20 -9.70 -2.37 -2.60
N ARG A 21 -10.07 -2.22 -1.32
CA ARG A 21 -11.33 -2.77 -0.80
C ARG A 21 -12.47 -1.89 -1.30
N GLU A 22 -12.72 -1.90 -2.60
CA GLU A 22 -13.92 -1.25 -3.13
C GLU A 22 -15.14 -2.04 -2.64
N SER A 23 -16.14 -1.32 -2.14
CA SER A 23 -17.47 -1.89 -1.90
C SER A 23 -18.05 -2.22 -3.28
N GLY A 24 -18.08 -3.50 -3.61
CA GLY A 24 -18.31 -3.98 -4.97
C GLY A 24 -19.50 -3.34 -5.70
N GLY A 25 -19.27 -2.93 -6.95
CA GLY A 25 -20.31 -2.84 -7.98
C GLY A 25 -20.76 -1.45 -8.42
N TYR A 26 -20.34 -0.36 -7.79
CA TYR A 26 -20.75 0.99 -8.22
C TYR A 26 -19.56 1.93 -8.35
N MET A 27 -19.26 2.32 -9.58
CA MET A 27 -18.31 3.38 -9.93
C MET A 27 -18.83 4.71 -9.37
N LYS A 28 -18.45 5.04 -8.14
CA LYS A 28 -18.64 6.38 -7.58
C LYS A 28 -17.59 7.28 -8.22
N ILE A 29 -18.03 8.37 -8.85
CA ILE A 29 -17.15 9.46 -9.26
C ILE A 29 -16.60 10.07 -7.96
N TYR A 30 -15.49 9.54 -7.45
CA TYR A 30 -14.81 10.08 -6.29
C TYR A 30 -14.06 11.34 -6.73
N SER A 31 -14.72 12.50 -6.65
CA SER A 31 -14.05 13.81 -6.64
C SER A 31 -13.28 14.07 -5.34
N GLY A 32 -12.93 13.03 -4.57
CA GLY A 32 -12.20 13.15 -3.32
C GLY A 32 -12.30 11.87 -2.49
N PHE A 33 -11.14 11.25 -2.27
CA PHE A 33 -10.85 10.22 -1.25
C PHE A 33 -11.73 8.96 -1.25
N SER A 34 -11.14 7.84 -1.67
CA SER A 34 -11.62 6.52 -1.28
C SER A 34 -11.43 6.36 0.24
N ILE A 35 -12.55 6.39 0.97
CA ILE A 35 -12.61 6.13 2.42
C ILE A 35 -12.41 4.66 2.78
N TYR A 36 -12.41 3.77 1.78
CA TYR A 36 -12.18 2.36 1.99
C TYR A 36 -10.68 2.09 1.99
N GLY A 37 -10.20 1.44 3.05
CA GLY A 37 -8.79 1.14 3.21
C GLY A 37 -8.27 0.27 2.07
N THR A 38 -7.09 0.62 1.56
CA THR A 38 -6.40 -0.14 0.53
C THR A 38 -5.42 -1.12 1.19
N ASP A 39 -5.47 -2.40 0.83
CA ASP A 39 -4.48 -3.38 1.27
C ASP A 39 -3.30 -3.39 0.28
N ILE A 40 -2.07 -3.35 0.80
CA ILE A 40 -0.84 -3.53 0.00
C ILE A 40 -0.29 -4.92 0.30
N LEU A 41 -0.25 -5.76 -0.73
CA LEU A 41 0.21 -7.13 -0.66
C LEU A 41 1.62 -7.20 -1.26
N VAL A 42 2.53 -7.89 -0.58
CA VAL A 42 3.90 -8.11 -1.04
C VAL A 42 4.19 -9.60 -1.06
N GLU A 43 5.18 -10.00 -1.85
CA GLU A 43 5.61 -11.39 -1.89
C GLU A 43 6.11 -11.84 -0.50
N LYS A 44 5.80 -13.08 -0.11
CA LYS A 44 6.13 -13.60 1.23
C LYS A 44 7.63 -13.53 1.55
N LEU A 45 8.48 -13.73 0.55
CA LEU A 45 9.94 -13.64 0.68
C LEU A 45 10.43 -12.22 0.97
N LEU A 46 9.69 -11.21 0.49
CA LEU A 46 10.01 -9.79 0.63
C LEU A 46 9.24 -9.13 1.78
N LEU A 47 8.26 -9.83 2.37
CA LEU A 47 7.42 -9.33 3.46
C LEU A 47 8.25 -8.88 4.66
N LYS A 48 9.30 -9.63 5.01
CA LYS A 48 10.22 -9.25 6.10
C LYS A 48 10.92 -7.93 5.78
N LYS A 49 11.55 -7.84 4.61
CA LYS A 49 12.24 -6.63 4.14
C LYS A 49 11.32 -5.41 4.09
N ALA A 50 10.11 -5.57 3.55
CA ALA A 50 9.11 -4.51 3.50
C ALA A 50 8.68 -4.05 4.91
N LYS A 51 8.54 -4.98 5.86
CA LYS A 51 8.24 -4.66 7.27
C LYS A 51 9.38 -3.89 7.93
N ASP A 52 10.62 -4.35 7.78
CA ASP A 52 11.80 -3.67 8.35
C ASP A 52 11.88 -2.21 7.87
N ILE A 53 11.67 -1.98 6.58
CA ILE A 53 11.68 -0.64 5.97
C ILE A 53 10.53 0.24 6.52
N LEU A 54 9.33 -0.32 6.67
CA LEU A 54 8.18 0.38 7.23
C LEU A 54 8.34 0.70 8.72
N ASP A 55 8.97 -0.20 9.47
CA ASP A 55 9.24 -0.06 10.89
C ASP A 55 10.27 1.06 11.13
N GLU A 56 11.35 1.08 10.35
CA GLU A 56 12.36 2.15 10.38
C GLU A 56 11.75 3.54 10.13
N PHE A 57 10.76 3.60 9.23
CA PHE A 57 10.07 4.85 8.89
C PHE A 57 9.02 5.27 9.93
N THR A 58 8.46 4.34 10.69
CA THR A 58 7.40 4.59 11.70
C THR A 58 7.98 4.84 13.10
N SER A 59 9.17 4.31 13.38
CA SER A 59 9.84 4.41 14.69
C SER A 59 10.59 5.74 14.90
N LYS A 60 10.40 6.72 14.02
CA LYS A 60 11.06 8.03 14.02
C LYS A 60 10.04 9.17 14.02
#